data_AF-A0A9X0CCU0-F1
#
_entry.id   AF-A0A9X0CCU0-F1
#
_cell.length_a   1.000
_cell.length_b   1.000
_cell.length_c   1.000
_cell.angle_alpha   90.00
_cell.angle_beta   90.00
_cell.angle_gamma   90.00
#
_symmetry.space_group_name_H-M   'P 1'
#
loop_
_entity.id
_entity.type
_entity.pdbx_description
1 polymer ?
#
loop_
_entity_poly.entity_id
_entity_poly.type
_entity_poly.pdbx_seq_one_letter_code
_entity_poly.pdbx_strand_id
1 'polypeptide(L)'
;MSSNVLFLYTQADKSRCEELRDYLQGKLASLVDIITVDDALAEDSTLEDELFQSRCVLLVYTQDSEKHLQEGTFDFDLDYVLFDGSITKAFLEQDEVVGKVIGIHFGWRPDQWLYDRLPKRIFHVSETLDFKDNPKVAQIVDTIKGIVKKKK
;
A
#
# COMPACT_ATOMS: atom_id res chain seq x y z
N MET A 1 21.45 1.07 -4.42
CA MET A 1 20.33 0.18 -4.09
C MET A 1 19.13 1.07 -3.81
N SER A 2 18.14 1.04 -4.70
CA SER A 2 16.80 1.59 -4.45
C SER A 2 16.18 0.86 -3.25
N SER A 3 15.21 1.49 -2.60
CA SER A 3 14.43 0.84 -1.54
C SER A 3 13.10 0.38 -2.09
N ASN A 4 12.73 -0.87 -1.83
CA ASN A 4 11.44 -1.38 -2.28
C ASN A 4 10.30 -0.81 -1.43
N VAL A 5 9.24 -0.39 -2.12
CA VAL A 5 7.98 0.05 -1.56
C VAL A 5 6.91 -0.87 -2.15
N LEU A 6 6.34 -1.73 -1.32
CA LEU A 6 5.24 -2.58 -1.75
C LEU A 6 3.97 -1.74 -1.87
N PHE A 7 3.30 -1.81 -3.00
CA PHE A 7 1.98 -1.25 -3.20
C PHE A 7 0.94 -2.36 -3.24
N LEU A 8 0.13 -2.42 -2.18
CA LEU A 8 -0.83 -3.47 -1.91
C LEU A 8 -2.26 -2.94 -2.06
N TYR A 9 -3.03 -3.59 -2.92
CA TYR A 9 -4.42 -3.26 -3.24
C TYR A 9 -5.15 -4.52 -3.72
N THR A 10 -6.48 -4.48 -3.77
CA THR A 10 -7.30 -5.56 -4.36
C THR A 10 -7.57 -5.29 -5.84
N GLN A 11 -7.98 -6.32 -6.56
CA GLN A 11 -8.27 -6.33 -7.99
C GLN A 11 -9.37 -5.32 -8.34
N ALA A 12 -10.35 -5.13 -7.45
CA ALA A 12 -11.39 -4.11 -7.59
C ALA A 12 -10.81 -2.69 -7.72
N ASP A 13 -9.67 -2.43 -7.08
CA ASP A 13 -9.00 -1.12 -7.07
C ASP A 13 -7.83 -1.01 -8.07
N LYS A 14 -7.50 -2.08 -8.80
CA LYS A 14 -6.29 -2.21 -9.63
C LYS A 14 -6.06 -1.04 -10.57
N SER A 15 -7.04 -0.71 -11.41
CA SER A 15 -6.92 0.36 -12.43
C SER A 15 -6.49 1.71 -11.82
N ARG A 16 -7.16 2.14 -10.75
CA ARG A 16 -6.84 3.42 -10.10
C ARG A 16 -5.51 3.36 -9.34
N CYS A 17 -5.18 2.21 -8.76
CA CYS A 17 -3.93 2.00 -8.05
C CYS A 17 -2.73 2.01 -8.98
N GLU A 18 -2.84 1.43 -10.18
CA GLU A 18 -1.79 1.46 -11.20
C GLU A 18 -1.50 2.90 -11.66
N GLU A 19 -2.54 3.71 -11.91
CA GLU A 19 -2.33 5.13 -12.23
C GLU A 19 -1.63 5.90 -11.09
N LEU A 20 -2.02 5.63 -9.84
CA LEU A 20 -1.40 6.24 -8.67
C LEU A 20 0.05 5.76 -8.51
N ARG A 21 0.33 4.48 -8.76
CA ARG A 21 1.66 3.87 -8.70
C ARG A 21 2.59 4.60 -9.66
N ASP A 22 2.19 4.70 -10.92
CA ASP A 22 3.01 5.28 -11.98
C ASP A 22 3.30 6.76 -11.67
N TYR A 23 2.30 7.48 -11.15
CA TYR A 23 2.49 8.86 -10.70
C TYR A 23 3.47 8.97 -9.53
N LEU A 24 3.33 8.13 -8.49
CA LEU A 24 4.22 8.10 -7.33
C LEU A 24 5.65 7.72 -7.74
N GLN A 25 5.82 6.72 -8.61
CA GLN A 25 7.10 6.28 -9.16
C GLN A 25 7.79 7.44 -9.88
N GLY A 26 7.07 8.20 -10.70
CA GLY A 26 7.58 9.40 -11.36
C GLY A 26 8.04 10.50 -10.38
N LYS A 27 7.40 10.63 -9.21
CA LYS A 27 7.77 11.62 -8.18
C LYS A 27 8.90 11.19 -7.26
N LEU A 28 9.03 9.89 -7.03
CA LEU A 28 10.08 9.33 -6.18
C LEU A 28 11.34 8.98 -7.00
N ALA A 29 11.20 8.89 -8.33
CA ALA A 29 12.28 8.66 -9.27
C ALA A 29 13.14 7.46 -8.84
N SER A 30 14.46 7.56 -8.94
CA SER A 30 15.39 6.47 -8.59
C SER A 30 15.57 6.25 -7.07
N LEU A 31 14.81 6.93 -6.20
CA LEU A 31 14.96 6.77 -4.75
C LEU A 31 14.39 5.44 -4.26
N VAL A 32 13.25 5.06 -4.83
CA VAL A 32 12.49 3.87 -4.44
C VAL A 32 12.05 3.13 -5.69
N ASP A 33 11.80 1.85 -5.51
CA ASP A 33 11.12 1.03 -6.51
C ASP A 33 9.74 0.68 -5.94
N ILE A 34 8.67 1.16 -6.58
CA ILE A 34 7.31 0.84 -6.16
C ILE A 34 6.87 -0.40 -6.92
N ILE A 35 6.86 -1.52 -6.21
CA ILE A 35 6.52 -2.84 -6.73
C ILE A 35 5.11 -3.22 -6.29
N THR A 36 4.41 -3.97 -7.13
CA THR A 36 3.15 -4.64 -6.75
C THR A 36 3.42 -6.10 -6.38
N VAL A 37 2.39 -6.81 -5.95
CA VAL A 37 2.49 -8.26 -5.72
C VAL A 37 2.77 -9.00 -7.04
N ASP A 38 2.19 -8.55 -8.15
CA ASP A 38 2.47 -9.09 -9.49
C ASP A 38 3.97 -8.97 -9.85
N ASP A 39 4.59 -7.84 -9.55
CA ASP A 39 6.03 -7.62 -9.79
C ASP A 39 6.89 -8.55 -8.92
N ALA A 40 6.49 -8.76 -7.67
CA ALA A 40 7.22 -9.62 -6.73
C ALA A 40 7.10 -11.12 -7.04
N LEU A 41 5.94 -11.56 -7.53
CA LEU A 41 5.72 -12.94 -7.96
C LEU A 41 6.62 -13.32 -9.14
N ALA A 42 6.99 -12.36 -10.00
CA ALA A 42 7.95 -12.58 -11.08
C ALA A 42 9.38 -12.85 -10.57
N GLU A 43 9.66 -12.54 -9.30
CA GLU A 43 10.95 -12.77 -8.63
C GLU A 43 10.95 -14.02 -7.71
N ASP A 44 9.95 -14.91 -7.83
CA ASP A 44 9.73 -16.08 -6.95
C ASP A 44 9.53 -15.71 -5.46
N SER A 45 9.09 -14.48 -5.16
CA SER A 45 8.81 -13.98 -3.80
C SER A 45 7.34 -14.16 -3.42
N THR A 46 7.04 -14.32 -2.12
CA THR A 46 5.65 -14.38 -1.62
C THR A 46 5.17 -13.02 -1.14
N LEU A 47 3.84 -12.82 -1.06
CA LEU A 47 3.26 -11.61 -0.44
C LEU A 47 3.78 -11.41 1.00
N GLU A 48 3.91 -12.48 1.76
CA GLU A 48 4.45 -12.42 3.13
C GLU A 48 5.89 -11.91 3.11
N ASP A 49 6.76 -12.47 2.27
CA ASP A 49 8.14 -12.01 2.11
C ASP A 49 8.20 -10.52 1.79
N GLU A 50 7.42 -10.04 0.83
CA GLU A 50 7.42 -8.63 0.45
C GLU A 50 6.89 -7.72 1.55
N LEU A 51 5.84 -8.13 2.27
CA LEU A 51 5.32 -7.39 3.41
C LEU A 51 6.42 -7.14 4.45
N PHE A 52 7.30 -8.12 4.72
CA PHE A 52 8.38 -7.98 5.70
C PHE A 52 9.65 -7.34 5.14
N GLN A 53 10.03 -7.62 3.90
CA GLN A 53 11.27 -7.14 3.28
C GLN A 53 11.15 -5.69 2.79
N SER A 54 9.96 -5.26 2.34
CA SER A 54 9.75 -3.91 1.84
C SER A 54 10.00 -2.85 2.92
N ARG A 55 10.63 -1.74 2.52
CA ARG A 55 10.95 -0.63 3.42
C ARG A 55 9.72 0.19 3.79
N CYS A 56 8.72 0.20 2.92
CA CYS A 56 7.43 0.86 3.11
C CYS A 56 6.35 -0.01 2.46
N VAL A 57 5.16 -0.01 3.04
CA VAL A 57 3.97 -0.64 2.45
C VAL A 57 2.90 0.44 2.27
N LEU A 58 2.46 0.62 1.03
CA LEU A 58 1.30 1.43 0.70
C LEU A 58 0.09 0.48 0.66
N LEU A 59 -0.81 0.60 1.62
CA LEU A 59 -2.04 -0.20 1.67
C LEU A 59 -3.21 0.65 1.19
N VAL A 60 -3.79 0.27 0.05
CA VAL A 60 -5.08 0.81 -0.37
C VAL A 60 -6.16 0.11 0.40
N TYR A 61 -6.95 0.89 1.12
CA TYR A 61 -7.95 0.43 2.05
C TYR A 61 -9.33 0.92 1.62
N THR A 62 -10.09 0.01 1.04
CA THR A 62 -11.45 0.18 0.54
C THR A 62 -12.40 -0.82 1.21
N GLN A 63 -13.67 -0.78 0.83
CA GLN A 63 -14.64 -1.77 1.31
C GLN A 63 -14.24 -3.19 0.92
N ASP A 64 -13.60 -3.35 -0.24
CA ASP A 64 -13.22 -4.65 -0.78
C ASP A 64 -12.04 -5.23 0.01
N SER A 65 -10.97 -4.46 0.21
CA SER A 65 -9.86 -4.88 1.06
C SER A 65 -10.31 -5.18 2.49
N GLU A 66 -11.24 -4.38 3.05
CA GLU A 66 -11.74 -4.63 4.40
C GLU A 66 -12.50 -5.95 4.49
N LYS A 67 -13.31 -6.27 3.47
CA LYS A 67 -13.99 -7.56 3.40
C LYS A 67 -12.99 -8.72 3.42
N HIS A 68 -11.93 -8.64 2.60
CA HIS A 68 -10.87 -9.65 2.61
C HIS A 68 -10.19 -9.78 3.98
N LEU A 69 -9.87 -8.66 4.63
CA LEU A 69 -9.27 -8.65 5.97
C LEU A 69 -10.20 -9.26 7.04
N GLN A 70 -11.51 -9.01 6.96
CA GLN A 70 -12.49 -9.54 7.91
C GLN A 70 -12.74 -11.04 7.72
N GLU A 71 -12.88 -11.47 6.48
CA GLU A 71 -13.21 -12.85 6.12
C GLU A 71 -11.96 -13.76 6.04
N GLY A 72 -10.76 -13.17 6.00
CA GLY A 72 -9.50 -13.88 5.82
C GLY A 72 -9.37 -14.50 4.43
N THR A 73 -10.02 -13.91 3.42
CA THR A 73 -10.10 -14.44 2.07
C THR A 73 -9.01 -13.87 1.16
N PHE A 74 -8.72 -14.60 0.10
CA PHE A 74 -7.82 -14.18 -0.95
C PHE A 74 -8.56 -13.38 -2.01
N ASP A 75 -7.84 -12.46 -2.62
CA ASP A 75 -8.18 -11.84 -3.89
C ASP A 75 -7.15 -12.22 -4.95
N PHE A 76 -7.61 -12.40 -6.18
CA PHE A 76 -6.82 -12.95 -7.26
C PHE A 76 -6.84 -12.05 -8.50
N ASP A 77 -5.70 -11.97 -9.18
CA ASP A 77 -5.66 -11.61 -10.60
C ASP A 77 -5.32 -12.86 -11.42
N LEU A 78 -6.28 -13.31 -12.22
CA LEU A 78 -6.24 -14.61 -12.90
C LEU A 78 -5.99 -15.75 -11.90
N ASP A 79 -4.80 -16.34 -11.91
CA ASP A 79 -4.39 -17.47 -11.05
C ASP A 79 -3.43 -17.04 -9.92
N TYR A 80 -3.13 -15.75 -9.80
CA TYR A 80 -2.16 -15.21 -8.85
C TYR A 80 -2.85 -14.52 -7.67
N VAL A 81 -2.35 -14.76 -6.45
CA VAL A 81 -2.86 -14.07 -5.25
C VAL A 81 -2.35 -12.63 -5.27
N LEU A 82 -3.28 -11.69 -5.46
CA LEU A 82 -2.99 -10.26 -5.43
C LEU A 82 -3.06 -9.70 -4.00
N PHE A 83 -3.98 -10.24 -3.20
CA PHE A 83 -4.18 -9.84 -1.82
C PHE A 83 -4.57 -11.04 -0.95
N ASP A 84 -3.95 -11.17 0.21
CA ASP A 84 -4.34 -12.15 1.23
C ASP A 84 -4.80 -11.40 2.47
N GLY A 85 -6.10 -11.48 2.77
CA GLY A 85 -6.69 -10.83 3.93
C GLY A 85 -6.17 -11.36 5.28
N SER A 86 -5.88 -12.66 5.37
CA SER A 86 -5.38 -13.28 6.60
C SER A 86 -3.95 -12.82 6.91
N ILE A 87 -3.05 -12.91 5.93
CA ILE A 87 -1.65 -12.48 6.09
C ILE A 87 -1.57 -10.97 6.29
N THR A 88 -2.32 -10.18 5.51
CA THR A 88 -2.29 -8.72 5.62
C THR A 88 -2.80 -8.25 6.98
N LYS A 89 -3.86 -8.87 7.50
CA LYS A 89 -4.37 -8.54 8.84
C LYS A 89 -3.36 -8.88 9.94
N ALA A 90 -2.79 -10.09 9.91
CA ALA A 90 -1.78 -10.51 10.86
C ALA A 90 -0.54 -9.59 10.81
N PHE A 91 -0.13 -9.17 9.62
CA PHE A 91 0.93 -8.19 9.43
C PHE A 91 0.56 -6.83 10.05
N LEU A 92 -0.64 -6.31 9.79
CA LEU A 92 -1.08 -5.03 10.37
C LEU A 92 -1.12 -5.09 11.90
N GLU A 93 -1.45 -6.22 12.50
CA GLU A 93 -1.49 -6.42 13.96
C GLU A 93 -0.10 -6.44 14.65
N GLN A 94 1.01 -6.48 13.90
CA GLN A 94 2.36 -6.44 14.46
C GLN A 94 2.88 -5.01 14.68
N ASP A 95 3.21 -4.66 15.93
CA ASP A 95 3.63 -3.28 16.29
C ASP A 95 4.92 -2.85 15.59
N GLU A 96 5.80 -3.80 15.29
CA GLU A 96 7.12 -3.57 14.70
C GLU A 96 7.04 -3.10 13.24
N VAL A 97 5.99 -3.51 12.50
CA VAL A 97 5.85 -3.24 11.07
C VAL A 97 4.94 -2.04 10.77
N VAL A 98 4.03 -1.69 11.67
CA VAL A 98 3.12 -0.53 11.52
C VAL A 98 3.84 0.79 11.26
N GLY A 99 5.08 0.93 11.73
CA GLY A 99 5.92 2.10 11.47
C GLY A 99 6.25 2.33 10.00
N LYS A 100 6.17 1.28 9.16
CA LYS A 100 6.45 1.34 7.71
C LYS A 100 5.20 1.30 6.83
N VAL A 101 3.99 1.27 7.41
CA VAL A 101 2.73 1.22 6.66
C VAL A 101 2.13 2.62 6.48
N ILE A 102 1.66 2.90 5.27
CA ILE A 102 0.86 4.07 4.89
C ILE A 102 -0.48 3.58 4.35
N GLY A 103 -1.58 4.02 4.95
CA GLY A 103 -2.93 3.74 4.47
C GLY A 103 -3.40 4.78 3.45
N ILE A 104 -4.10 4.33 2.43
CA ILE A 104 -4.69 5.16 1.38
C ILE A 104 -6.16 4.78 1.25
N HIS A 105 -7.05 5.76 1.14
CA HIS A 105 -8.44 5.50 0.76
C HIS A 105 -8.93 6.59 -0.20
N PHE A 106 -9.83 6.24 -1.13
CA PHE A 106 -10.23 7.14 -2.22
C PHE A 106 -11.52 7.93 -1.96
N GLY A 107 -12.52 7.29 -1.33
CA GLY A 107 -13.82 7.91 -1.06
C GLY A 107 -14.51 7.32 0.16
N TRP A 108 -14.56 5.98 0.26
CA TRP A 108 -15.01 5.32 1.49
C TRP A 108 -14.05 5.61 2.64
N ARG A 109 -14.60 5.93 3.82
CA ARG A 109 -13.81 6.22 5.02
C ARG A 109 -13.56 4.93 5.79
N PRO A 110 -12.29 4.56 6.07
CA PRO A 110 -11.97 3.43 6.92
C PRO A 110 -12.56 3.54 8.32
N ASP A 111 -12.74 2.39 8.96
CA ASP A 111 -13.16 2.33 10.36
C ASP A 111 -12.06 2.83 11.31
N GLN A 112 -12.49 3.19 12.54
CA GLN A 112 -11.62 3.83 13.52
C GLN A 112 -10.40 2.97 13.90
N TRP A 113 -10.55 1.64 13.87
CA TRP A 113 -9.46 0.72 14.20
C TRP A 113 -8.22 0.94 13.33
N LEU A 114 -8.41 1.24 12.04
CA LEU A 114 -7.29 1.48 11.13
C LEU A 114 -6.60 2.81 11.47
N TYR A 115 -7.37 3.86 11.79
CA TYR A 115 -6.81 5.15 12.21
C TYR A 115 -6.05 5.05 13.54
N ASP A 116 -6.52 4.22 14.46
CA ASP A 116 -5.83 3.92 15.71
C ASP A 116 -4.53 3.16 15.44
N ARG A 117 -4.54 2.25 14.46
CA ARG A 117 -3.37 1.46 14.06
C ARG A 117 -2.33 2.26 13.26
N LEU A 118 -2.76 3.15 12.37
CA LEU A 118 -1.91 3.93 11.48
C LEU A 118 -2.02 5.43 11.78
N PRO A 119 -1.68 5.88 13.00
CA PRO A 119 -1.93 7.25 13.43
C PRO A 119 -1.17 8.23 12.54
N LYS A 120 -1.91 9.16 11.93
CA LYS A 120 -1.40 10.22 11.03
C LYS A 120 -0.73 9.68 9.75
N ARG A 121 -0.91 8.41 9.40
CA ARG A 121 -0.39 7.80 8.16
C ARG A 121 -1.48 7.25 7.25
N ILE A 122 -2.71 7.72 7.41
CA ILE A 122 -3.82 7.44 6.50
C ILE A 122 -4.12 8.69 5.69
N PHE A 123 -4.19 8.53 4.37
CA PHE A 123 -4.41 9.62 3.44
C PHE A 123 -5.64 9.36 2.56
N HIS A 124 -6.57 10.31 2.59
CA HIS A 124 -7.70 10.35 1.67
C HIS A 124 -7.24 10.91 0.33
N VAL A 125 -7.09 10.08 -0.71
CA VAL A 125 -6.75 10.53 -2.06
C VAL A 125 -8.05 10.80 -2.81
N SER A 126 -8.45 12.06 -2.88
CA SER A 126 -9.67 12.45 -3.60
C SER A 126 -9.72 11.92 -5.04
N GLU A 127 -10.86 11.32 -5.40
CA GLU A 127 -11.16 10.81 -6.75
C GLU A 127 -11.49 11.92 -7.76
N THR A 128 -11.84 13.11 -7.28
CA THR A 128 -12.26 14.23 -8.14
C THR A 128 -11.12 15.16 -8.55
N LEU A 129 -9.92 14.93 -8.02
CA LEU A 129 -8.73 15.72 -8.32
C LEU A 129 -7.70 14.88 -9.08
N ASP A 130 -7.03 15.50 -10.04
CA ASP A 130 -5.81 14.94 -10.64
C ASP A 130 -4.76 14.72 -9.55
N PHE A 131 -3.95 13.66 -9.65
CA PHE A 131 -2.91 13.36 -8.66
C PHE A 131 -1.87 14.48 -8.49
N LYS A 132 -1.64 15.28 -9.54
CA LYS A 132 -0.76 16.46 -9.50
C LYS A 132 -1.29 17.59 -8.62
N ASP A 133 -2.60 17.72 -8.53
CA ASP A 133 -3.30 18.78 -7.79
C ASP A 133 -3.81 18.27 -6.44
N ASN A 134 -3.66 16.97 -6.17
CA ASN A 134 -4.12 16.33 -4.95
C ASN A 134 -3.06 16.47 -3.82
N PRO A 135 -3.32 17.29 -2.78
CA PRO A 135 -2.33 17.56 -1.73
C PRO A 135 -1.99 16.32 -0.90
N LYS A 136 -2.87 15.32 -0.89
CA LYS A 136 -2.66 14.07 -0.13
C LYS A 136 -1.66 13.17 -0.82
N VAL A 137 -1.59 13.21 -2.15
CA VAL A 137 -0.54 12.51 -2.91
C VAL A 137 0.84 13.10 -2.62
N ALA A 138 0.97 14.43 -2.52
CA ALA A 138 2.23 15.05 -2.10
C ALA A 138 2.64 14.62 -0.68
N GLN A 139 1.69 14.56 0.27
CA GLN A 139 1.95 14.08 1.63
C GLN A 139 2.38 12.60 1.67
N ILE A 140 1.80 11.75 0.81
CA ILE A 140 2.23 10.35 0.66
C ILE A 140 3.69 10.29 0.22
N VAL A 141 4.08 11.04 -0.84
CA VAL A 141 5.47 11.10 -1.33
C VAL A 141 6.45 11.51 -0.22
N ASP A 142 6.12 12.53 0.56
CA ASP A 142 6.97 13.00 1.66
C ASP A 142 7.06 11.97 2.80
N THR A 143 5.95 11.28 3.08
CA THR A 143 5.91 10.22 4.10
C THR A 143 6.77 9.04 3.69
N ILE A 144 6.69 8.59 2.42
CA ILE A 144 7.55 7.52 1.86
C ILE A 144 9.02 7.91 2.00
N LYS A 145 9.40 9.13 1.58
CA LYS A 145 10.77 9.64 1.71
C LYS A 145 11.24 9.62 3.17
N GLY A 146 10.36 10.02 4.10
CA GLY A 146 10.64 10.02 5.54
C GLY A 146 10.90 8.62 6.09
N ILE A 147 10.09 7.63 5.71
CA ILE A 147 10.25 6.23 6.13
C ILE A 147 11.54 5.65 5.57
N VAL A 148 11.74 5.78 4.26
CA VAL A 148 12.89 5.18 3.55
C VAL A 148 14.23 5.75 4.02
N LYS A 149 14.29 7.05 4.34
CA LYS A 149 15.55 7.70 4.77
C LYS A 149 15.91 7.44 6.24
N LYS A 150 14.95 7.10 7.10
CA LYS A 150 15.17 6.93 8.55
C LYS A 150 15.91 5.65 8.95
N LYS A 151 15.93 4.61 8.10
CA LYS A 151 16.63 3.35 8.35
C LYS A 151 18.02 3.30 7.67
N LYS A 152 18.89 4.27 7.99
CA LYS A 152 20.32 4.24 7.66
C LYS A 152 21.14 3.81 8.87
#